data_AF-A0A7V9PN98-F1
#
_entry.id   AF-A0A7V9PN98-F1
#
_cell.length_a   1.000
_cell.length_b   1.000
_cell.length_c   1.000
_cell.angle_alpha   90.00
_cell.angle_beta   90.00
_cell.angle_gamma   90.00
#
_symmetry.space_group_name_H-M   'P 1'
#
loop_
_entity.id
_entity.type
_entity.pdbx_description
1 polymer ?
#
loop_
_entity_poly.entity_id
_entity_poly.type
_entity_poly.pdbx_seq_one_letter_code
_entity_poly.pdbx_strand_id
1 'polypeptide(L)'
;MNSLQRYRFRSPSTGRELIMEAEPEKVFVDRDTGEELEVIGKVLPLQPSRSNLPWAIEFLRFCPWCDQLCQRDLNDCPHCSRRLPPTAAPSG
;
A
#
# COMPACT_ATOMS: atom_id res chain seq x y z
N MET A 1 -15.80 -6.56 2.56
CA MET A 1 -14.63 -7.47 2.66
C MET A 1 -13.86 -7.27 1.36
N ASN A 2 -12.59 -6.89 1.41
CA ASN A 2 -11.80 -6.84 0.17
C ASN A 2 -11.42 -8.29 -0.21
N SER A 3 -11.43 -8.57 -1.51
CA SER A 3 -11.13 -9.87 -2.11
C SER A 3 -9.95 -9.82 -3.08
N LEU A 4 -9.50 -8.62 -3.50
CA LEU A 4 -8.43 -8.44 -4.49
C LEU A 4 -7.08 -8.22 -3.82
N GLN A 5 -6.16 -9.17 -4.04
CA GLN A 5 -4.81 -9.11 -3.48
C GLN A 5 -3.96 -8.05 -4.20
N ARG A 6 -3.25 -7.22 -3.44
CA ARG A 6 -2.20 -6.35 -3.98
C ARG A 6 -0.87 -7.09 -4.10
N TYR A 7 -0.22 -6.90 -5.23
CA TYR A 7 1.09 -7.49 -5.54
C TYR A 7 2.07 -6.39 -5.89
N ARG A 8 3.35 -6.67 -5.64
CA ARG A 8 4.47 -5.89 -6.17
C ARG A 8 4.93 -6.60 -7.44
N PHE A 9 4.85 -5.89 -8.56
CA PHE A 9 5.28 -6.34 -9.87
C PHE A 9 6.61 -5.72 -10.26
N ARG A 10 7.35 -6.40 -11.13
CA ARG A 10 8.59 -5.91 -11.74
C ARG A 10 8.59 -6.15 -13.25
N SER A 11 8.95 -5.14 -14.03
CA SER A 11 9.31 -5.31 -15.44
C SER A 11 10.72 -5.93 -15.53
N PRO A 12 10.89 -7.08 -16.22
CA PRO A 12 12.16 -7.79 -16.26
C PRO A 12 13.31 -6.95 -16.84
N SER A 13 13.06 -6.29 -17.98
CA SER A 13 14.09 -5.55 -18.71
C SER A 13 14.47 -4.22 -18.07
N THR A 14 13.48 -3.49 -17.54
CA THR A 14 13.69 -2.13 -17.02
C THR A 14 13.93 -2.10 -15.53
N GLY A 15 13.54 -3.15 -14.80
CA GLY A 15 13.53 -3.16 -13.34
C GLY A 15 12.48 -2.23 -12.72
N ARG A 16 11.61 -1.60 -13.51
CA ARG A 16 10.51 -0.77 -13.00
C ARG A 16 9.58 -1.62 -12.14
N GLU A 17 9.18 -1.06 -11.00
CA GLU A 17 8.28 -1.72 -10.08
C GLU A 17 6.96 -0.98 -9.89
N LEU A 18 5.89 -1.75 -9.67
CA LEU A 18 4.53 -1.27 -9.56
C LEU A 18 3.83 -2.01 -8.41
N ILE A 19 2.95 -1.35 -7.68
CA ILE A 19 2.04 -2.00 -6.72
C ILE A 19 0.62 -1.82 -7.21
N MET A 20 -0.07 -2.94 -7.47
CA MET A 20 -1.44 -2.92 -7.97
C MET A 20 -2.21 -4.16 -7.50
N GLU A 21 -3.54 -4.05 -7.51
CA GLU A 21 -4.43 -5.20 -7.32
C GLU A 21 -4.39 -6.09 -8.55
N ALA A 22 -4.32 -7.40 -8.34
CA ALA A 22 -4.27 -8.38 -9.43
C ALA A 22 -5.03 -9.65 -9.07
N GLU A 23 -5.56 -10.28 -10.11
CA GLU A 23 -6.13 -11.62 -10.03
C GLU A 23 -5.01 -12.65 -10.28
N PRO A 24 -4.88 -13.70 -9.45
CA PRO A 24 -3.76 -14.65 -9.56
C PRO A 24 -3.65 -15.38 -10.92
N GLU A 25 -4.75 -15.47 -11.67
CA GLU A 25 -4.83 -16.23 -12.91
C GLU A 25 -4.68 -15.36 -14.17
N LYS A 26 -4.45 -14.05 -14.00
CA LYS A 26 -4.28 -13.13 -15.12
C LYS A 26 -2.81 -12.81 -15.34
N VAL A 27 -2.44 -12.71 -16.61
CA VAL A 27 -1.15 -12.19 -17.06
C VAL A 27 -1.24 -10.68 -17.15
N PHE A 28 -0.29 -9.99 -16.53
CA PHE A 28 -0.19 -8.53 -16.55
C PHE A 28 1.03 -8.12 -17.37
N VAL A 29 0.87 -7.11 -18.21
CA VAL A 29 1.94 -6.63 -19.10
C VAL A 29 2.29 -5.18 -18.79
N ASP A 30 3.57 -4.85 -18.92
CA ASP A 30 4.06 -3.49 -18.85
C ASP A 30 3.53 -2.68 -20.05
N ARG A 31 2.93 -1.53 -19.81
CA ARG A 31 2.31 -0.73 -20.88
C ARG A 31 3.32 -0.19 -21.90
N ASP A 32 4.54 0.08 -21.47
CA ASP A 32 5.55 0.74 -22.30
C ASP A 32 6.38 -0.29 -23.08
N THR A 33 6.67 -1.44 -22.47
CA THR A 33 7.49 -2.48 -23.11
C THR A 33 6.67 -3.64 -23.69
N GLY A 34 5.44 -3.85 -23.21
CA GLY A 34 4.60 -5.00 -23.58
C GLY A 34 5.03 -6.33 -22.92
N GLU A 35 6.06 -6.32 -22.09
CA GLU A 35 6.57 -7.53 -21.44
C GLU A 35 5.67 -7.97 -20.29
N GLU A 36 5.63 -9.27 -20.02
CA GLU A 36 4.97 -9.80 -18.84
C GLU A 36 5.64 -9.30 -17.56
N LEU A 37 4.83 -8.79 -16.64
CA LEU A 37 5.26 -8.32 -15.33
C LEU A 37 5.40 -9.50 -14.37
N GLU A 38 6.54 -9.58 -13.71
CA GLU A 38 6.80 -10.63 -12.71
C GLU A 38 6.26 -10.23 -11.35
N VAL A 39 5.53 -11.15 -10.69
CA VAL A 39 5.15 -10.99 -9.29
C VAL A 39 6.37 -11.25 -8.41
N ILE A 40 6.87 -10.20 -7.75
CA ILE A 40 8.02 -10.30 -6.83
C ILE A 40 7.61 -10.23 -5.36
N GLY A 41 6.32 -10.00 -5.07
CA GLY A 41 5.83 -10.04 -3.69
C GLY A 41 4.32 -9.83 -3.57
N LYS A 42 3.77 -10.24 -2.41
CA LYS A 42 2.40 -9.92 -1.98
C LYS A 42 2.46 -8.79 -0.96
N VAL A 43 1.60 -7.80 -1.13
CA VAL A 43 1.50 -6.66 -0.23
C VAL A 43 0.43 -6.94 0.82
N LEU A 44 0.77 -6.73 2.09
CA LEU A 44 -0.20 -6.84 3.17
C LEU A 44 -1.29 -5.76 3.03
N PRO A 45 -2.50 -6.01 3.55
CA PRO A 45 -2.95 -7.24 4.18
C PRO A 45 -3.27 -8.31 3.13
N LEU A 46 -3.03 -9.58 3.47
CA LEU A 46 -3.40 -10.71 2.60
C LEU A 46 -4.93 -10.80 2.49
N GLN A 47 -5.44 -10.95 1.28
CA GLN A 47 -6.87 -11.08 1.04
C GLN A 47 -7.34 -12.54 1.19
N PRO A 48 -8.60 -12.76 1.63
CA PRO A 48 -9.61 -11.74 1.94
C PRO A 48 -9.38 -11.07 3.30
N SER A 49 -9.54 -9.75 3.36
CA SER A 49 -9.37 -8.96 4.57
C SER A 49 -10.51 -7.96 4.79
N ARG A 50 -10.76 -7.63 6.05
CA ARG A 50 -11.63 -6.51 6.44
C ARG A 50 -10.93 -5.15 6.35
N SER A 51 -9.59 -5.14 6.24
CA SER A 51 -8.75 -3.94 6.18
C SER A 51 -8.01 -3.85 4.85
N ASN A 52 -7.75 -2.64 4.37
CA ASN A 52 -6.89 -2.33 3.22
C ASN A 52 -5.59 -1.64 3.63
N LEU A 53 -5.26 -1.64 4.91
CA LEU A 53 -4.10 -0.92 5.42
C LEU A 53 -2.87 -1.83 5.33
N PRO A 54 -1.79 -1.41 4.64
CA PRO A 54 -0.58 -2.24 4.52
C PRO A 54 0.19 -2.42 5.85
N TRP A 55 -0.25 -1.72 6.89
CA TRP A 55 0.37 -1.69 8.21
C TRP A 55 -0.61 -2.22 9.26
N ALA A 56 -0.07 -2.85 10.32
CA ALA A 56 -0.87 -3.22 11.48
C ALA A 56 -1.49 -1.97 12.13
N ILE A 57 -2.66 -2.13 12.74
CA ILE A 57 -3.44 -1.00 13.29
C ILE A 57 -2.61 -0.20 14.32
N GLU A 58 -1.75 -0.86 15.09
CA GLU A 58 -0.85 -0.25 16.06
C GLU A 58 0.16 0.76 15.46
N PHE A 59 0.46 0.65 14.16
CA PHE A 59 1.36 1.54 13.42
C PHE A 59 0.61 2.62 12.65
N LEU A 60 -0.70 2.76 12.86
CA LEU A 60 -1.55 3.73 12.18
C LEU A 60 -2.15 4.74 13.16
N ARG A 61 -2.51 5.90 12.61
CA ARG A 61 -3.21 6.99 13.30
C ARG A 61 -4.25 7.59 12.36
N PHE A 62 -5.28 8.20 12.92
CA PHE A 62 -6.19 9.04 12.14
C PHE A 62 -5.52 10.36 11.77
N CYS A 63 -5.71 10.79 10.52
CA CYS A 63 -5.45 12.16 10.13
C CYS A 63 -6.62 13.03 10.63
N PRO A 64 -6.38 14.06 11.47
CA PRO A 64 -7.46 14.91 12.00
C PRO A 64 -8.06 15.86 10.94
N TRP A 65 -7.53 15.85 9.72
CA TRP A 65 -7.96 16.74 8.64
C TRP A 65 -8.87 16.07 7.62
N CYS A 66 -8.70 14.76 7.38
CA CYS A 66 -9.43 14.01 6.36
C CYS A 66 -9.96 12.66 6.85
N ASP A 67 -9.78 12.33 8.12
CA ASP A 67 -10.22 11.09 8.79
C ASP A 67 -9.72 9.79 8.16
N GLN A 68 -8.75 9.85 7.25
CA GLN A 68 -8.09 8.67 6.70
C GLN A 68 -7.02 8.14 7.66
N LEU A 69 -6.83 6.82 7.62
CA LEU A 69 -5.74 6.16 8.34
C LEU A 69 -4.41 6.43 7.61
N CYS A 70 -3.43 6.87 8.39
CA CYS A 70 -2.07 7.17 7.94
C CYS A 70 -1.05 6.56 8.90
N GLN A 71 0.18 6.35 8.43
CA GLN A 71 1.24 5.77 9.25
C GLN A 71 1.62 6.73 10.38
N ARG A 72 1.87 6.16 11.56
CA ARG A 72 2.09 6.95 12.79
C ARG A 72 3.40 7.72 12.78
N ASP A 73 4.38 7.28 12.00
CA ASP A 73 5.73 7.83 11.83
C ASP A 73 5.85 8.93 10.75
N LEU A 74 4.78 9.19 9.99
CA LEU A 74 4.78 10.27 9.00
C LEU A 74 4.48 11.64 9.64
N ASN A 75 5.16 12.66 9.12
CA ASN A 75 4.92 14.06 9.49
C ASN A 75 3.82 14.71 8.65
N ASP A 76 3.58 14.22 7.43
CA ASP A 76 2.60 14.75 6.50
C ASP A 76 1.67 13.62 6.05
N CYS A 77 0.37 13.92 5.93
CA CYS A 77 -0.63 12.93 5.56
C CYS A 77 -0.45 12.51 4.08
N PRO A 78 -0.32 11.21 3.75
CA PRO A 78 -0.17 10.77 2.36
C PRO A 78 -1.44 10.95 1.52
N HIS A 79 -2.59 11.22 2.15
CA HIS A 79 -3.88 11.38 1.47
C HIS A 79 -4.25 12.84 1.18
N CYS A 80 -3.92 13.77 2.09
CA CYS A 80 -4.29 15.19 1.97
C CYS A 80 -3.10 16.16 2.03
N SER A 81 -1.87 15.65 2.16
CA SER A 81 -0.61 16.41 2.19
C SER A 81 -0.47 17.44 3.33
N ARG A 82 -1.42 17.51 4.28
CA ARG A 82 -1.33 18.38 5.45
C ARG A 82 -0.43 17.76 6.52
N ARG A 83 0.29 18.63 7.23
CA ARG A 83 1.09 18.26 8.39
C ARG A 83 0.22 17.64 9.48
N LEU A 84 0.65 16.48 9.96
CA LEU A 84 0.04 15.76 11.05
C LEU A 84 0.50 16.36 12.38
N PRO A 85 -0.39 16.46 13.41
CA PRO A 85 0.05 16.89 14.73
C PRO A 85 1.00 15.87 15.35
N PRO A 86 1.82 16.25 16.34
CA PRO A 86 2.68 15.31 17.03
C PRO A 86 1.86 14.18 17.65
N THR A 87 2.37 12.95 17.58
CA THR A 87 1.84 11.85 18.39
C THR A 87 2.25 12.07 19.83
N ALA A 88 1.34 11.85 20.78
CA ALA A 88 1.70 11.86 22.20
C ALA A 88 2.90 10.93 22.43
N ALA A 89 3.90 11.40 23.20
CA ALA A 89 5.03 10.58 23.58
C ALA A 89 4.52 9.31 24.28
N PRO A 90 5.17 8.14 24.09
CA PRO A 90 4.81 6.96 24.86
C PRO A 90 4.94 7.32 26.35
N SER A 91 3.87 7.11 27.11
CA SER A 91 3.93 7.06 28.56
C SER A 91 4.85 5.90 28.92
N GLY A 92 6.02 6.23 29.45
CA GLY A 92 7.06 5.26 29.84
C GLY A 92 6.61 4.27 30.90
#